data_AF-A0A7S2R8Q4-F1
#
_entry.id   AF-A0A7S2R8Q4-F1
#
_cell.length_a   1.000
_cell.length_b   1.000
_cell.length_c   1.000
_cell.angle_alpha   90.00
_cell.angle_beta   90.00
_cell.angle_gamma   90.00
#
_symmetry.space_group_name_H-M   'P 1'
#
loop_
_entity.id
_entity.type
_entity.pdbx_description
1 polymer ?
#
loop_
_entity_poly.entity_id
_entity_poly.type
_entity_poly.pdbx_seq_one_letter_code
_entity_poly.pdbx_strand_id
1 'polypeptide(L)'
;DSNIKTENNDDSLLPSCLELYGGVGTIGLNLHDLTSTLICSDENPHNRSCFEKSVTHLLKLSTTNKTSDDKNISYIPKNATDMVRKEKNLLNRAEILIVDPPRKGLDQAVTDSLITTASSSLQRNDGPKLLIYVSCGFDAFQKDCGQLLNSGLWKLAHAEGHILFPGSDAIETLAIFARNQCNTE
;
A
#
# COMPACT_ATOMS: atom_id res chain seq x y z
N ASP A 1 44.05 -18.78 -15.53
CA ASP A 1 43.39 -17.56 -16.03
C ASP A 1 42.20 -17.87 -16.91
N SER A 2 40.99 -17.81 -16.34
CA SER A 2 39.82 -17.17 -16.96
C SER A 2 38.66 -17.34 -15.99
N ASN A 3 38.45 -16.26 -15.24
CA ASN A 3 37.46 -16.02 -14.21
C ASN A 3 36.04 -16.11 -14.82
N ILE A 4 35.29 -17.17 -14.51
CA ILE A 4 33.84 -17.22 -14.78
C ILE A 4 33.21 -16.31 -13.73
N LYS A 5 32.87 -15.09 -14.16
CA LYS A 5 32.07 -14.15 -13.38
C LYS A 5 30.77 -14.86 -12.99
N THR A 6 30.61 -15.08 -11.69
CA THR A 6 29.34 -15.36 -11.03
C THR A 6 28.30 -14.36 -11.51
N GLU A 7 27.28 -14.86 -12.20
CA GLU A 7 26.06 -14.11 -12.46
C GLU A 7 25.48 -13.71 -11.11
N ASN A 8 25.30 -12.39 -10.92
CA ASN A 8 24.60 -11.83 -9.78
C ASN A 8 23.13 -12.26 -9.90
N ASN A 9 22.76 -13.34 -9.22
CA ASN A 9 21.36 -13.59 -8.87
C ASN A 9 20.96 -12.54 -7.83
N ASP A 10 20.59 -11.35 -8.30
CA ASP A 10 19.76 -10.42 -7.52
C ASP A 10 18.33 -10.99 -7.55
N ASP A 11 18.10 -12.05 -6.77
CA ASP A 11 16.76 -12.47 -6.38
C ASP A 11 16.20 -11.36 -5.49
N SER A 12 15.74 -10.27 -6.11
CA SER A 12 15.09 -9.19 -5.40
C SER A 12 13.83 -9.77 -4.77
N LEU A 13 13.83 -10.00 -3.45
CA LEU A 13 12.64 -10.41 -2.73
C LEU A 13 11.49 -9.45 -3.09
N LEU A 14 10.34 -10.01 -3.45
CA LEU A 14 9.14 -9.21 -3.71
C LEU A 14 8.79 -8.36 -2.47
N PRO A 15 8.31 -7.13 -2.64
CA PRO A 15 8.04 -6.22 -1.52
C PRO A 15 6.84 -6.68 -0.69
N SER A 16 6.86 -6.33 0.60
CA SER A 16 5.68 -6.49 1.46
C SER A 16 4.68 -5.35 1.26
N CYS A 17 3.38 -5.67 1.24
CA CYS A 17 2.30 -4.73 0.95
C CYS A 17 1.26 -4.69 2.07
N LEU A 18 0.93 -3.48 2.51
CA LEU A 18 -0.21 -3.19 3.39
C LEU A 18 -1.23 -2.38 2.60
N GLU A 19 -2.49 -2.78 2.62
CA GLU A 19 -3.61 -2.06 2.02
C GLU A 19 -4.56 -1.61 3.13
N LEU A 20 -4.73 -0.30 3.25
CA LEU A 20 -5.73 0.32 4.12
C LEU A 20 -6.94 0.73 3.29
N TYR A 21 -8.13 0.69 3.91
CA TYR A 21 -9.40 0.93 3.21
C TYR A 21 -9.63 -0.11 2.10
N GLY A 22 -9.12 -1.33 2.28
CA GLY A 22 -9.02 -2.30 1.20
C GLY A 22 -10.33 -2.94 0.78
N GLY A 23 -11.44 -2.63 1.45
CA GLY A 23 -12.73 -3.20 1.13
C GLY A 23 -12.69 -4.74 1.09
N VAL A 24 -13.06 -5.32 -0.05
CA VAL A 24 -13.00 -6.77 -0.30
C VAL A 24 -11.67 -7.24 -0.92
N GLY A 25 -10.65 -6.38 -0.94
CA GLY A 25 -9.30 -6.64 -1.44
C GLY A 25 -9.14 -6.49 -2.95
N THR A 26 -10.00 -5.73 -3.62
CA THR A 26 -10.00 -5.64 -5.08
C THR A 26 -8.66 -5.17 -5.64
N ILE A 27 -8.01 -4.18 -5.01
CA ILE A 27 -6.74 -3.67 -5.51
C ILE A 27 -5.61 -4.60 -5.06
N GLY A 28 -5.49 -4.85 -3.75
CA GLY A 28 -4.42 -5.68 -3.20
C GLY A 28 -4.33 -7.07 -3.84
N LEU A 29 -5.46 -7.78 -4.02
CA LEU A 29 -5.47 -9.14 -4.57
C LEU A 29 -5.03 -9.18 -6.04
N ASN A 30 -5.28 -8.14 -6.84
CA ASN A 30 -4.80 -8.06 -8.22
C ASN A 30 -3.29 -7.78 -8.31
N LEU A 31 -2.66 -7.38 -7.20
CA LEU A 31 -1.22 -7.11 -7.12
C LEU A 31 -0.46 -8.19 -6.33
N HIS A 32 -1.16 -9.23 -5.84
CA HIS A 32 -0.58 -10.17 -4.88
C HIS A 32 0.65 -10.91 -5.42
N ASP A 33 0.70 -11.19 -6.73
CA ASP A 33 1.80 -11.87 -7.42
C ASP A 33 3.06 -11.00 -7.55
N LEU A 34 2.91 -9.68 -7.38
CA LEU A 34 3.99 -8.70 -7.31
C LEU A 34 4.46 -8.42 -5.88
N THR A 35 3.91 -9.12 -4.88
CA THR A 35 4.20 -8.89 -3.46
C THR A 35 4.64 -10.18 -2.77
N SER A 36 5.53 -10.09 -1.78
CA SER A 36 5.86 -11.24 -0.93
C SER A 36 4.79 -11.48 0.10
N THR A 37 4.16 -10.42 0.61
CA THR A 37 3.02 -10.47 1.52
C THR A 37 2.03 -9.36 1.19
N LEU A 38 0.75 -9.66 1.37
CA LEU A 38 -0.37 -8.74 1.27
C LEU A 38 -1.19 -8.80 2.54
N ILE A 39 -1.28 -7.68 3.24
CA ILE A 39 -2.18 -7.50 4.39
C ILE A 39 -3.22 -6.47 3.98
N CYS A 40 -4.48 -6.88 3.90
CA CYS A 40 -5.60 -5.99 3.60
C CYS A 40 -6.35 -5.63 4.89
N SER A 41 -6.84 -4.40 4.99
CA SER A 41 -7.58 -3.95 6.17
C SER A 41 -8.72 -3.00 5.83
N ASP A 42 -9.88 -3.27 6.43
CA ASP A 42 -11.06 -2.42 6.37
C ASP A 42 -11.98 -2.70 7.57
N GLU A 43 -12.78 -1.72 7.97
CA GLU A 43 -13.61 -1.78 9.18
C GLU A 43 -14.95 -2.49 9.00
N ASN A 44 -15.43 -2.62 7.77
CA ASN A 44 -16.74 -3.22 7.52
C ASN A 44 -16.69 -4.72 7.86
N PRO A 45 -17.55 -5.21 8.78
CA PRO A 45 -17.50 -6.59 9.26
C PRO A 45 -17.82 -7.62 8.16
N HIS A 46 -18.48 -7.22 7.08
CA HIS A 46 -18.84 -8.11 5.98
C HIS A 46 -17.69 -8.34 5.00
N ASN A 47 -16.78 -7.37 4.88
CA ASN A 47 -15.71 -7.37 3.88
C ASN A 47 -14.75 -8.55 4.05
N ARG A 48 -14.42 -8.92 5.30
CA ARG A 48 -13.56 -10.07 5.59
C ARG A 48 -14.06 -11.36 4.93
N SER A 49 -15.36 -11.64 5.07
CA SER A 49 -15.95 -12.86 4.52
C SER A 49 -15.94 -12.88 2.98
N CYS A 50 -16.06 -11.71 2.35
CA CYS A 50 -15.96 -11.56 0.91
C CYS A 50 -14.50 -11.70 0.44
N PHE A 51 -13.57 -11.07 1.13
CA PHE A 51 -12.13 -11.17 0.87
C PHE A 51 -11.65 -12.63 0.94
N GLU A 52 -12.02 -13.37 1.99
CA GLU A 52 -11.63 -14.78 2.17
C GLU A 52 -12.18 -15.68 1.04
N LYS A 53 -13.39 -15.38 0.53
CA LYS A 53 -13.95 -16.06 -0.64
C LYS A 53 -13.17 -15.72 -1.91
N SER A 54 -12.81 -14.45 -2.12
CA SER A 54 -11.99 -14.01 -3.25
C SER A 54 -10.62 -14.69 -3.25
N VAL A 55 -9.94 -14.73 -2.10
CA VAL A 55 -8.67 -15.46 -1.92
C VAL A 55 -8.86 -16.93 -2.25
N THR A 56 -9.86 -17.60 -1.67
CA THR A 56 -10.13 -19.02 -1.94
C THR A 56 -10.34 -19.30 -3.43
N HIS A 57 -11.04 -18.41 -4.14
CA HIS A 57 -11.24 -18.55 -5.58
C HIS A 57 -9.95 -18.33 -6.37
N LEU A 58 -9.20 -17.27 -6.04
CA LEU A 58 -7.92 -16.93 -6.65
C LEU A 58 -6.91 -18.07 -6.52
N LEU A 59 -6.80 -18.68 -5.33
CA LEU A 59 -5.91 -19.81 -5.07
C LEU A 59 -6.29 -21.07 -5.86
N LYS A 60 -7.58 -21.28 -6.15
CA LYS A 60 -8.04 -22.40 -7.00
C LYS A 60 -7.69 -22.21 -8.47
N LEU A 61 -7.64 -20.96 -8.94
CA LEU A 61 -7.30 -20.63 -10.31
C LEU A 61 -5.79 -20.66 -10.57
N SER A 62 -4.97 -20.51 -9.53
CA SER A 62 -3.52 -20.64 -9.65
C SER A 62 -3.15 -22.11 -9.91
N THR A 63 -2.92 -22.44 -11.18
CA THR A 63 -2.43 -23.76 -11.64
C THR A 63 -0.94 -23.99 -11.35
N THR A 64 -0.28 -23.04 -10.69
CA THR A 64 1.12 -23.17 -10.31
C THR A 64 1.22 -24.01 -9.05
N ASN A 65 2.20 -24.92 -8.99
CA ASN A 65 2.51 -25.78 -7.83
C ASN A 65 3.00 -24.98 -6.59
N LYS A 66 2.45 -23.79 -6.32
CA LYS A 66 2.56 -23.16 -5.00
C LYS A 66 1.64 -23.95 -4.08
N THR A 67 2.25 -24.89 -3.37
CA THR A 67 1.62 -25.71 -2.34
C THR A 67 0.87 -24.81 -1.37
N SER A 68 -0.47 -24.81 -1.43
CA SER A 68 -1.48 -24.79 -0.34
C SER A 68 -1.22 -24.01 0.96
N ASP A 69 -0.26 -23.11 0.98
CA ASP A 69 0.29 -22.41 2.15
C ASP A 69 0.61 -20.96 1.69
N ASP A 70 -0.34 -20.30 1.01
CA ASP A 70 -0.29 -18.85 0.76
C ASP A 70 -0.54 -18.08 2.06
N LYS A 71 0.34 -18.31 3.05
CA LYS A 71 0.48 -17.60 4.34
C LYS A 71 0.76 -16.11 4.17
N ASN A 72 0.86 -15.66 2.93
CA ASN A 72 1.29 -14.34 2.53
C ASN A 72 0.11 -13.39 2.29
N ILE A 73 -1.13 -13.89 2.16
CA ILE A 73 -2.32 -13.04 2.04
C ILE A 73 -3.11 -13.10 3.35
N SER A 74 -3.41 -11.95 3.95
CA SER A 74 -4.19 -11.88 5.18
C SER A 74 -5.10 -10.66 5.23
N TYR A 75 -6.10 -10.72 6.12
CA TYR A 75 -7.09 -9.67 6.30
C TYR A 75 -7.23 -9.30 7.77
N ILE A 76 -7.15 -8.00 8.08
CA ILE A 76 -7.31 -7.47 9.44
C ILE A 76 -8.56 -6.57 9.47
N PRO A 77 -9.65 -6.98 10.14
CA PRO A 77 -10.91 -6.21 10.19
C PRO A 77 -10.80 -5.04 11.18
N LYS A 78 -10.07 -4.00 10.79
CA LYS A 78 -9.83 -2.76 11.54
C LYS A 78 -9.92 -1.56 10.60
N ASN A 79 -10.31 -0.40 11.12
CA ASN A 79 -10.18 0.84 10.37
C ASN A 79 -8.70 1.26 10.24
N ALA A 80 -8.43 2.12 9.27
CA ALA A 80 -7.09 2.61 8.98
C ALA A 80 -6.45 3.33 10.18
N THR A 81 -7.22 4.11 10.94
CA THR A 81 -6.74 4.77 12.18
C THR A 81 -6.21 3.76 13.20
N ASP A 82 -6.94 2.66 13.44
CA ASP A 82 -6.53 1.61 14.36
C ASP A 82 -5.34 0.82 13.82
N MET A 83 -5.25 0.61 12.51
CA MET A 83 -4.09 -0.02 11.88
C MET A 83 -2.81 0.77 12.14
N VAL A 84 -2.81 2.08 11.89
CA VAL A 84 -1.59 2.89 12.06
C VAL A 84 -1.24 3.13 13.54
N ARG A 85 -2.22 3.10 14.45
CA ARG A 85 -1.99 3.30 15.89
C ARG A 85 -1.64 2.03 16.65
N LYS A 86 -2.37 0.94 16.42
CA LYS A 86 -2.27 -0.31 17.19
C LYS A 86 -1.38 -1.34 16.51
N GLU A 87 -1.35 -1.34 15.17
CA GLU A 87 -0.55 -2.27 14.35
C GLU A 87 0.65 -1.56 13.70
N LYS A 88 1.24 -0.58 14.38
CA LYS A 88 2.35 0.25 13.86
C LYS A 88 3.51 -0.57 13.31
N ASN A 89 3.80 -1.73 13.89
CA ASN A 89 4.85 -2.63 13.40
C ASN A 89 4.57 -3.17 11.99
N LEU A 90 3.30 -3.39 11.63
CA LEU A 90 2.93 -3.82 10.27
C LEU A 90 3.15 -2.67 9.28
N LEU A 91 2.76 -1.45 9.65
CA LEU A 91 3.03 -0.26 8.84
C LEU A 91 4.54 -0.03 8.66
N ASN A 92 5.32 -0.17 9.73
CA ASN A 92 6.78 0.03 9.70
C ASN A 92 7.51 -1.00 8.82
N ARG A 93 6.97 -2.22 8.70
CA ARG A 93 7.57 -3.30 7.90
C ARG A 93 7.11 -3.30 6.46
N ALA A 94 5.93 -2.76 6.17
CA ALA A 94 5.39 -2.67 4.82
C ALA A 94 6.30 -1.79 3.96
N GLU A 95 6.64 -2.27 2.77
CA GLU A 95 7.42 -1.51 1.80
C GLU A 95 6.52 -0.75 0.83
N ILE A 96 5.34 -1.32 0.54
CA ILE A 96 4.28 -0.69 -0.23
C ILE A 96 3.08 -0.48 0.69
N LEU A 97 2.52 0.73 0.65
CA LEU A 97 1.24 1.05 1.24
C LEU A 97 0.25 1.44 0.14
N ILE A 98 -0.88 0.75 0.09
CA ILE A 98 -2.02 1.10 -0.77
C ILE A 98 -3.08 1.76 0.10
N VAL A 99 -3.64 2.86 -0.37
CA VAL A 99 -4.77 3.55 0.26
C VAL A 99 -5.82 3.89 -0.79
N ASP A 100 -7.07 3.50 -0.54
CA ASP A 100 -8.25 3.92 -1.30
C ASP A 100 -9.31 4.51 -0.35
N PRO A 101 -9.04 5.68 0.26
CA PRO A 101 -9.91 6.24 1.26
C PRO A 101 -11.25 6.72 0.68
N PRO A 102 -12.29 6.86 1.52
CA PRO A 102 -13.54 7.49 1.12
C PRO A 102 -13.32 8.96 0.69
N ARG A 103 -14.34 9.60 0.11
CA ARG A 103 -14.28 10.99 -0.43
C ARG A 103 -13.74 12.08 0.53
N LYS A 104 -13.69 11.82 1.84
CA LYS A 104 -13.09 12.72 2.85
C LYS A 104 -11.55 12.69 2.86
N GLY A 105 -10.93 11.75 2.17
CA GLY A 105 -9.48 11.49 2.15
C GLY A 105 -9.02 10.63 3.32
N LEU A 106 -7.70 10.64 3.55
CA LEU A 106 -7.08 9.89 4.63
C LEU A 106 -7.60 10.33 5.99
N ASP A 107 -7.70 9.37 6.91
CA ASP A 107 -7.89 9.70 8.32
C ASP A 107 -6.64 10.46 8.82
N GLN A 108 -6.84 11.48 9.67
CA GLN A 108 -5.74 12.31 10.18
C GLN A 108 -4.60 11.48 10.81
N ALA A 109 -4.94 10.40 11.52
CA ALA A 109 -3.95 9.50 12.12
C ALA A 109 -3.05 8.80 11.08
N VAL A 110 -3.59 8.51 9.89
CA VAL A 110 -2.85 7.91 8.78
C VAL A 110 -1.90 8.94 8.19
N THR A 111 -2.39 10.15 7.90
CA THR A 111 -1.56 11.27 7.44
C THR A 111 -0.43 11.55 8.42
N ASP A 112 -0.75 11.70 9.72
CA ASP A 112 0.23 11.96 10.78
C ASP A 112 1.31 10.87 10.79
N SER A 113 0.91 9.61 10.65
CA SER A 113 1.85 8.47 10.63
C SER A 113 2.75 8.49 9.39
N LEU A 114 2.24 8.91 8.24
CA LEU A 114 3.02 9.03 7.00
C LEU A 114 4.00 10.20 7.00
N ILE A 115 3.72 11.28 7.73
CA ILE A 115 4.58 12.47 7.78
C ILE A 115 5.48 12.56 9.04
N THR A 116 5.19 11.80 10.10
CA THR A 116 5.94 11.86 11.38
C THR A 116 7.07 10.83 11.48
N THR A 117 7.02 9.75 10.69
CA THR A 117 7.90 8.58 10.82
C THR A 117 9.41 8.86 10.60
N ALA A 118 9.80 10.07 10.21
CA ALA A 118 11.21 10.47 10.10
C ALA A 118 11.79 11.19 11.33
N SER A 119 10.96 11.62 12.30
CA SER A 119 11.42 12.48 13.40
C SER A 119 12.19 11.75 14.50
N SER A 120 12.12 10.41 14.56
CA SER A 120 12.98 9.61 15.44
C SER A 120 14.22 9.14 14.69
N SER A 121 15.32 9.87 14.88
CA SER A 121 16.66 9.70 14.30
C SER A 121 17.32 8.32 14.44
N LEU A 122 16.66 7.35 15.09
CA LEU A 122 17.20 6.02 15.37
C LEU A 122 16.75 4.93 14.38
N GLN A 123 15.71 5.14 13.56
CA GLN A 123 15.25 4.14 12.56
C GLN A 123 14.70 4.84 11.30
N ARG A 124 15.59 5.48 10.52
CA ARG A 124 15.21 6.25 9.31
C ARG A 124 14.67 5.40 8.14
N ASN A 125 14.78 4.08 8.22
CA ASN A 125 14.34 3.15 7.16
C ASN A 125 13.00 2.46 7.46
N ASP A 126 12.32 2.84 8.54
CA ASP A 126 11.05 2.24 8.93
C ASP A 126 9.86 2.90 8.20
N GLY A 127 8.96 2.06 7.69
CA GLY A 127 7.72 2.43 7.04
C GLY A 127 7.75 2.33 5.51
N PRO A 128 6.61 2.59 4.86
CA PRO A 128 6.46 2.38 3.42
C PRO A 128 7.45 3.22 2.62
N LYS A 129 8.02 2.62 1.58
CA LYS A 129 8.90 3.28 0.60
C LYS A 129 8.10 3.78 -0.60
N LEU A 130 6.99 3.11 -0.90
CA LEU A 130 6.05 3.44 -1.96
C LEU A 130 4.65 3.59 -1.37
N LEU A 131 3.97 4.70 -1.67
CA LEU A 131 2.58 4.92 -1.35
C LEU A 131 1.78 5.01 -2.65
N ILE A 132 0.82 4.12 -2.82
CA ILE A 132 -0.15 4.11 -3.92
C ILE A 132 -1.46 4.65 -3.36
N TYR A 133 -1.89 5.81 -3.84
CA TYR A 133 -3.09 6.50 -3.41
C TYR A 133 -4.11 6.49 -4.55
N VAL A 134 -5.27 5.88 -4.32
CA VAL A 134 -6.45 5.96 -5.18
C VAL A 134 -7.47 6.89 -4.53
N SER A 135 -8.08 7.80 -5.29
CA SER A 135 -9.01 8.79 -4.75
C SER A 135 -10.17 9.09 -5.66
N CYS A 136 -11.38 8.99 -5.12
CA CYS A 136 -12.63 9.46 -5.72
C CYS A 136 -13.00 10.91 -5.30
N GLY A 137 -12.12 11.61 -4.58
CA GLY A 137 -12.36 12.95 -4.04
C GLY A 137 -11.17 13.88 -4.25
N PHE A 138 -11.17 14.64 -5.35
CA PHE A 138 -10.04 15.48 -5.75
C PHE A 138 -9.63 16.52 -4.69
N ASP A 139 -10.59 17.21 -4.07
CA ASP A 139 -10.29 18.20 -3.02
C ASP A 139 -9.57 17.58 -1.81
N ALA A 140 -10.00 16.38 -1.41
CA ALA A 140 -9.38 15.64 -0.31
C ALA A 140 -7.97 15.17 -0.70
N PHE A 141 -7.81 14.65 -1.92
CA PHE A 141 -6.50 14.29 -2.47
C PHE A 141 -5.55 15.50 -2.51
N GLN A 142 -6.00 16.68 -2.95
CA GLN A 142 -5.16 17.88 -3.00
C GLN A 142 -4.63 18.26 -1.62
N LYS A 143 -5.49 18.23 -0.60
CA LYS A 143 -5.11 18.49 0.80
C LYS A 143 -4.09 17.46 1.30
N ASP A 144 -4.36 16.17 1.13
CA ASP A 144 -3.49 15.09 1.60
C ASP A 144 -2.14 15.09 0.85
N CYS A 145 -2.16 15.29 -0.46
CA CYS A 145 -0.97 15.47 -1.30
C CYS A 145 -0.13 16.66 -0.83
N GLY A 146 -0.76 17.80 -0.52
CA GLY A 146 -0.08 18.94 0.07
C GLY A 146 0.62 18.61 1.39
N GLN A 147 -0.04 17.87 2.29
CA GLN A 147 0.56 17.44 3.56
C GLN A 147 1.75 16.48 3.33
N LEU A 148 1.62 15.52 2.42
CA LEU A 148 2.69 14.58 2.07
C LEU A 148 3.91 15.31 1.49
N LEU A 149 3.71 16.22 0.53
CA LEU A 149 4.80 16.97 -0.09
C LEU A 149 5.46 17.96 0.88
N ASN A 150 4.66 18.69 1.67
CA ASN A 150 5.18 19.65 2.65
C ASN A 150 5.96 18.98 3.79
N SER A 151 5.78 17.67 4.02
CA SER A 151 6.58 16.93 4.99
C SER A 151 8.06 16.80 4.59
N GLY A 152 8.38 16.95 3.29
CA GLY A 152 9.70 16.68 2.74
C GLY A 152 10.10 15.20 2.72
N LEU A 153 9.24 14.29 3.20
CA LEU A 153 9.50 12.85 3.22
C LEU A 153 9.06 12.15 1.95
N TRP A 154 8.12 12.73 1.21
CA TRP A 154 7.50 12.13 0.04
C TRP A 154 7.72 12.98 -1.19
N LYS A 155 7.93 12.32 -2.32
CA LYS A 155 7.94 12.91 -3.65
C LYS A 155 6.81 12.29 -4.47
N LEU A 156 6.02 13.11 -5.14
CA LEU A 156 5.06 12.63 -6.14
C LEU A 156 5.84 12.11 -7.35
N ALA A 157 5.81 10.79 -7.56
CA ALA A 157 6.50 10.11 -8.65
C ALA A 157 5.61 9.97 -9.90
N HIS A 158 4.31 9.76 -9.70
CA HIS A 158 3.31 9.65 -10.77
C HIS A 158 1.97 10.20 -10.30
N ALA A 159 1.21 10.80 -11.22
CA ALA A 159 -0.19 11.14 -10.99
C ALA A 159 -0.97 11.08 -12.31
N GLU A 160 -2.15 10.51 -12.28
CA GLU A 160 -3.07 10.46 -13.41
C GLU A 160 -4.53 10.50 -12.96
N GLY A 161 -5.39 10.99 -13.84
CA GLY A 161 -6.83 11.06 -13.64
C GLY A 161 -7.57 10.10 -14.57
N HIS A 162 -8.62 9.49 -14.06
CA HIS A 162 -9.49 8.53 -14.74
C HIS A 162 -10.94 9.03 -14.73
N ILE A 163 -11.61 8.97 -15.88
CA ILE A 163 -13.05 9.25 -16.00
C ILE A 163 -13.79 7.92 -15.81
N LEU A 164 -14.06 7.54 -14.57
CA LEU A 164 -14.80 6.32 -14.25
C LEU A 164 -16.31 6.49 -14.46
N PHE A 165 -16.81 7.73 -14.34
CA PHE A 165 -18.24 8.07 -14.47
C PHE A 165 -18.45 9.14 -15.55
N PRO A 166 -18.45 8.78 -16.85
CA PRO A 166 -18.69 9.72 -17.94
C PRO A 166 -20.00 10.48 -17.78
N GLY A 167 -19.96 11.81 -17.95
CA GLY A 167 -21.12 12.69 -17.77
C GLY A 167 -21.35 13.16 -16.33
N SER A 168 -20.44 12.89 -15.42
CA SER A 168 -20.39 13.49 -14.08
C SER A 168 -19.15 14.37 -13.91
N ASP A 169 -19.14 15.17 -12.85
CA ASP A 169 -17.96 15.96 -12.44
C ASP A 169 -16.99 15.14 -11.57
N ALA A 170 -17.18 13.82 -11.46
CA ALA A 170 -16.31 12.95 -10.68
C ALA A 170 -15.04 12.61 -11.46
N ILE A 171 -13.88 12.76 -10.80
CA ILE A 171 -12.58 12.32 -11.29
C ILE A 171 -11.97 11.34 -10.28
N GLU A 172 -11.58 10.17 -10.78
CA GLU A 172 -10.80 9.22 -10.02
C GLU A 172 -9.31 9.54 -10.22
N THR A 173 -8.53 9.61 -9.15
CA THR A 173 -7.11 9.98 -9.21
C THR A 173 -6.27 8.82 -8.72
N LEU A 174 -5.26 8.43 -9.50
CA LEU A 174 -4.18 7.56 -9.06
C LEU A 174 -2.94 8.41 -8.86
N ALA A 175 -2.34 8.36 -7.67
CA ALA A 175 -1.08 9.01 -7.37
C ALA A 175 -0.11 8.03 -6.71
N ILE A 176 1.15 8.08 -7.13
CA ILE A 176 2.22 7.25 -6.59
C ILE A 176 3.26 8.18 -5.97
N PHE A 177 3.51 8.00 -4.68
CA PHE A 177 4.53 8.73 -3.95
C PHE A 177 5.70 7.80 -3.63
N ALA A 178 6.90 8.25 -3.94
CA ALA A 178 8.14 7.62 -3.52
C ALA A 178 8.65 8.34 -2.26
N ARG A 179 9.08 7.58 -1.25
CA ARG A 179 9.69 8.16 -0.07
C ARG A 179 11.11 8.58 -0.37
N ASN A 180 11.50 9.79 0.07
CA ASN A 180 12.84 10.30 -0.08
C ASN A 180 13.79 9.44 0.77
N GLN A 181 14.75 8.78 0.11
CA GLN A 181 15.85 8.14 0.82
C GLN A 181 16.76 9.23 1.34
N CYS A 182 17.07 9.18 2.63
CA CYS A 182 18.08 10.07 3.20
C CYS A 182 19.43 9.58 2.66
N ASN A 183 20.01 10.28 1.68
CA ASN A 183 21.41 10.07 1.33
C ASN A 183 22.22 10.39 2.60
N THR A 184 22.80 9.35 3.21
CA THR A 184 23.92 9.55 4.14
C THR A 184 25.12 9.92 3.29
N GLU A 185 25.36 11.23 3.15
CA GLU A 185 26.71 11.74 2.85
C GLU A 185 27.61 11.57 4.07
#